data_AF-A0A844F7Y5-F1
#
_entry.id   AF-A0A844F7Y5-F1
#
_cell.length_a   1.000
_cell.length_b   1.000
_cell.length_c   1.000
_cell.angle_alpha   90.00
_cell.angle_beta   90.00
_cell.angle_gamma   90.00
#
_symmetry.space_group_name_H-M   'P 1'
#
loop_
_entity.id
_entity.type
_entity.pdbx_description
1 polymer ?
#
loop_
_entity_poly.entity_id
_entity_poly.type
_entity_poly.pdbx_seq_one_letter_code
_entity_poly.pdbx_strand_id
1 'polypeptide(L)'
;MQGKIVKGIAGFYYVHVVESGVYECKAKGAFRKEKIKPLVGDNVIIEALDEEQKTGNITEVLKRKNELVRPAVANIDQVLVVFAIVRPNPHFNLLDRFLVMMESKEIPVILCFNKEDIATDPQVKELEAIYENCGYPLIFTSALKDKNIDQVKEVLRGKTTAIAGPSGVGKSSIINILQPEANMETGAISSKIERGKHTTRHTELFPVDADSYIMDTPGFSSLYVNDFEKEELKYYFPEFAVYEGTCKFNGCDHIHEPGCAVKEAVEEGKIHKVRYQNYIEMYEELKNKRRY
;
A
#
# COMPACT_ATOMS: atom_id res chain seq x y z
N MET A 1 -2.51 -9.39 28.11
CA MET A 1 -3.49 -9.15 27.02
C MET A 1 -2.73 -9.06 25.71
N GLN A 2 -3.32 -9.50 24.59
CA GLN A 2 -2.71 -9.34 23.26
C GLN A 2 -3.26 -8.08 22.59
N GLY A 3 -2.40 -7.31 21.92
CA GLY A 3 -2.82 -6.13 21.18
C GLY A 3 -1.88 -5.80 20.02
N LYS A 4 -2.16 -4.70 19.32
CA LYS A 4 -1.37 -4.20 18.20
C LYS A 4 -0.88 -2.79 18.50
N ILE A 5 0.41 -2.53 18.27
CA ILE A 5 0.96 -1.18 18.42
C ILE A 5 0.39 -0.29 17.31
N VAL A 6 -0.44 0.69 17.68
CA VAL A 6 -1.07 1.62 16.73
C VAL A 6 -0.30 2.93 16.58
N LYS A 7 0.49 3.33 17.58
CA LYS A 7 1.26 4.58 17.57
C LYS A 7 2.50 4.48 18.43
N GLY A 8 3.59 5.14 18.02
CA GLY A 8 4.84 5.20 18.79
C GLY A 8 5.35 6.63 18.91
N ILE A 9 5.50 7.14 20.14
CA ILE A 9 5.97 8.50 20.43
C ILE A 9 6.96 8.47 21.60
N ALA A 10 8.18 8.99 21.37
CA ALA A 10 9.17 9.24 22.43
C ALA A 10 9.42 8.06 23.41
N GLY A 11 9.33 6.81 22.92
CA GLY A 11 9.54 5.60 23.74
C GLY A 11 8.28 5.05 24.42
N PHE A 12 7.14 5.72 24.24
CA PHE A 12 5.81 5.20 24.55
C PHE A 12 5.20 4.56 23.31
N TYR A 13 4.46 3.48 23.54
CA TYR A 13 3.77 2.70 22.53
C TYR A 13 2.30 2.60 22.90
N TYR A 14 1.42 3.05 22.02
CA TYR A 14 -0.01 2.95 22.21
C TYR A 14 -0.47 1.63 21.59
N VAL A 15 -1.02 0.75 22.41
CA VAL A 15 -1.39 -0.62 22.02
C VAL A 15 -2.91 -0.73 22.02
N HIS A 16 -3.49 -0.96 20.85
CA HIS A 16 -4.91 -1.28 20.73
C HIS A 16 -5.14 -2.73 21.14
N VAL A 17 -5.98 -2.93 22.14
CA VAL A 17 -6.45 -4.24 22.60
C VAL A 17 -7.94 -4.32 22.28
N VAL A 18 -8.31 -5.35 21.49
CA VAL A 18 -9.69 -5.57 21.06
C VAL A 18 -10.62 -5.57 22.28
N GLU A 19 -11.76 -4.86 22.17
CA GLU A 19 -12.76 -4.64 23.24
C GLU A 19 -12.27 -3.87 24.49
N SER A 20 -10.96 -3.65 24.67
CA SER A 20 -10.39 -3.04 25.88
C SER A 20 -9.83 -1.63 25.65
N GLY A 21 -9.76 -1.19 24.40
CA GLY A 21 -9.32 0.15 24.00
C GLY A 21 -7.80 0.25 23.82
N VAL A 22 -7.28 1.47 23.91
CA VAL A 22 -5.86 1.76 23.65
C VAL A 22 -5.13 1.96 24.98
N TYR A 23 -4.07 1.17 25.21
CA TYR A 23 -3.21 1.27 26.38
C TYR A 23 -1.93 2.03 26.05
N GLU A 24 -1.57 3.02 26.87
CA GLU A 24 -0.25 3.63 26.83
C GLU A 24 0.76 2.70 27.52
N CYS A 25 1.68 2.15 26.73
CA CYS A 25 2.63 1.14 27.17
C CYS A 25 4.09 1.59 27.06
N LYS A 26 4.92 1.08 27.97
CA LYS A 26 6.39 1.14 27.85
C LYS A 26 6.97 -0.21 27.48
N ALA A 27 8.02 -0.20 26.67
CA ALA A 27 8.78 -1.41 26.35
C ALA A 27 9.68 -1.79 27.54
N LYS A 28 9.61 -3.05 28.02
CA LYS A 28 10.51 -3.54 29.10
C LYS A 28 11.98 -3.38 28.69
N GLY A 29 12.84 -3.03 29.65
CA GLY A 29 14.28 -2.78 29.39
C GLY A 29 15.03 -3.97 28.79
N ALA A 30 14.51 -5.20 28.92
CA ALA A 30 15.04 -6.41 28.30
C ALA A 30 15.15 -6.29 26.77
N PHE A 31 14.20 -5.63 26.11
CA PHE A 31 14.23 -5.44 24.65
C PHE A 31 15.47 -4.69 24.17
N ARG A 32 16.04 -3.78 24.98
CA ARG A 32 17.30 -3.10 24.65
C ARG A 32 18.49 -4.05 24.62
N LYS A 33 18.50 -5.07 25.49
CA LYS A 33 19.55 -6.11 25.51
C LYS A 33 19.40 -7.07 24.34
N GLU A 34 18.17 -7.38 23.97
CA GLU A 34 17.83 -8.29 22.86
C GLU A 34 17.83 -7.59 21.48
N LYS A 35 18.09 -6.28 21.44
CA LYS A 35 18.06 -5.43 20.23
C LYS A 35 16.72 -5.46 19.48
N ILE A 36 15.62 -5.79 20.18
CA ILE A 36 14.27 -5.74 19.62
C ILE A 36 13.76 -4.31 19.77
N LYS A 37 13.43 -3.67 18.65
CA LYS A 37 12.80 -2.36 18.63
C LYS A 37 11.32 -2.54 18.23
N PRO A 38 10.36 -2.34 19.14
CA PRO A 38 8.95 -2.37 18.77
C PRO A 38 8.63 -1.30 17.73
N LEU A 39 7.80 -1.68 16.76
CA LEU A 39 7.35 -0.86 15.63
C LEU A 39 5.82 -0.77 15.63
N VAL A 40 5.30 0.28 15.00
CA VAL A 40 3.87 0.34 14.70
C VAL A 40 3.48 -0.85 13.82
N GLY A 41 2.34 -1.46 14.10
CA GLY A 41 1.86 -2.69 13.46
C GLY A 41 2.33 -3.99 14.12
N ASP A 42 3.29 -3.94 15.04
CA ASP A 42 3.67 -5.13 15.83
C ASP A 42 2.49 -5.65 16.65
N ASN A 43 2.27 -6.96 16.59
CA ASN A 43 1.42 -7.66 17.54
C ASN A 43 2.23 -7.91 18.81
N VAL A 44 1.68 -7.58 19.97
CA VAL A 44 2.40 -7.60 21.25
C VAL A 44 1.56 -8.23 22.36
N ILE A 45 2.24 -8.77 23.37
CA ILE A 45 1.64 -9.09 24.65
C ILE A 45 1.94 -7.93 25.61
N ILE A 46 0.91 -7.45 26.28
CA ILE A 46 0.99 -6.43 27.31
C ILE A 46 0.55 -6.97 28.67
N GLU A 47 1.17 -6.42 29.71
CA GLU A 47 0.78 -6.53 31.11
C GLU A 47 0.18 -5.17 31.52
N ALA A 48 -1.13 -5.14 31.79
CA ALA A 48 -1.80 -3.93 32.25
C ALA A 48 -1.34 -3.61 33.67
N LEU A 49 -0.93 -2.36 33.89
CA LEU A 49 -0.56 -1.83 35.21
C LEU A 49 -1.78 -1.18 35.87
N ASP A 50 -2.59 -0.50 35.07
CA ASP A 50 -3.81 0.16 35.50
C ASP A 50 -4.86 0.06 34.38
N GLU A 51 -5.97 -0.61 34.68
CA GLU A 51 -7.08 -0.85 33.75
C GLU A 51 -7.96 0.37 33.53
N GLU A 52 -8.08 1.26 34.52
CA GLU A 52 -8.88 2.49 34.43
C GLU A 52 -8.12 3.56 33.66
N GLN A 53 -6.82 3.73 33.95
CA GLN A 53 -5.95 4.68 33.26
C GLN A 53 -5.39 4.14 31.93
N LYS A 54 -5.68 2.87 31.60
CA LYS A 54 -5.21 2.18 30.40
C LYS A 54 -3.69 2.30 30.23
N THR A 55 -2.95 1.93 31.27
CA THR A 55 -1.47 1.92 31.24
C THR A 55 -0.92 0.51 31.34
N GLY A 56 0.23 0.25 30.72
CA GLY A 56 0.80 -1.10 30.69
C GLY A 56 2.29 -1.16 30.34
N ASN A 57 2.81 -2.38 30.32
CA ASN A 57 4.13 -2.68 29.78
C ASN A 57 4.02 -3.71 28.66
N ILE A 58 4.74 -3.49 27.56
CA ILE A 58 4.94 -4.52 26.54
C ILE A 58 5.88 -5.57 27.14
N THR A 59 5.41 -6.81 27.19
CA THR A 59 6.18 -7.95 27.70
C THR A 59 6.79 -8.76 26.57
N GLU A 60 6.15 -8.79 25.41
CA GLU A 60 6.60 -9.58 24.25
C GLU A 60 6.21 -8.89 22.94
N VAL A 61 7.08 -8.95 21.95
CA VAL A 61 6.78 -8.61 20.55
C VAL A 61 6.71 -9.91 19.76
N LEU A 62 5.54 -10.20 19.18
CA LEU A 62 5.32 -11.43 18.42
C LEU A 62 6.06 -11.38 17.07
N LYS A 63 6.25 -12.56 16.47
CA LYS A 63 6.96 -12.70 15.18
C LYS A 63 6.30 -11.85 14.09
N ARG A 64 7.10 -11.04 13.42
CA ARG A 64 6.67 -10.23 12.26
C ARG A 64 6.44 -11.11 11.04
N LYS A 65 5.37 -10.84 10.31
CA LYS A 65 5.12 -11.36 8.95
C LYS A 65 5.98 -10.63 7.92
N ASN A 66 6.03 -9.31 8.00
CA ASN A 66 6.84 -8.44 7.15
C ASN A 66 7.13 -7.11 7.87
N GLU A 67 8.02 -6.31 7.29
CA GLU A 67 8.39 -4.98 7.75
C GLU A 67 8.69 -4.06 6.57
N LEU A 68 8.12 -2.86 6.57
CA LEU A 68 8.50 -1.78 5.67
C LEU A 68 9.53 -0.90 6.36
N VAL A 69 10.56 -0.47 5.61
CA VAL A 69 11.63 0.39 6.15
C VAL A 69 11.19 1.85 6.23
N ARG A 70 10.37 2.31 5.28
CA ARG A 70 9.94 3.71 5.14
C ARG A 70 8.49 3.79 4.63
N PRO A 71 7.50 4.15 5.47
CA PRO A 71 7.59 4.28 6.93
C PRO A 71 7.92 2.95 7.62
N ALA A 72 8.49 3.02 8.83
CA ALA A 72 8.81 1.84 9.63
C ALA A 72 7.53 1.24 10.25
N VAL A 73 6.99 0.21 9.61
CA VAL A 73 5.76 -0.49 10.04
C VAL A 73 5.89 -1.99 9.82
N ALA A 74 5.33 -2.78 10.74
CA ALA A 74 5.32 -4.23 10.66
C ALA A 74 3.91 -4.78 10.37
N ASN A 75 3.86 -6.02 9.87
CA ASN A 75 2.63 -6.80 9.70
C ASN A 75 1.57 -6.10 8.82
N ILE A 76 1.99 -5.59 7.66
CA ILE A 76 1.08 -5.10 6.62
C ILE A 76 0.53 -6.30 5.86
N ASP A 77 -0.78 -6.43 5.77
CA ASP A 77 -1.43 -7.53 5.06
C ASP A 77 -1.66 -7.21 3.59
N GLN A 78 -1.87 -5.94 3.26
CA GLN A 78 -2.13 -5.47 1.90
C GLN A 78 -1.93 -3.96 1.76
N VAL A 79 -1.96 -3.48 0.52
CA VAL A 79 -2.00 -2.05 0.19
C VAL A 79 -3.24 -1.73 -0.65
N LEU A 80 -3.99 -0.72 -0.23
CA LEU A 80 -5.03 -0.09 -1.03
C LEU A 80 -4.42 1.09 -1.80
N VAL A 81 -4.23 0.91 -3.11
CA VAL A 81 -3.60 1.91 -3.98
C VAL A 81 -4.69 2.78 -4.61
N VAL A 82 -4.77 4.02 -4.16
CA VAL A 82 -5.81 4.97 -4.55
C VAL A 82 -5.31 5.91 -5.65
N PHE A 83 -6.01 5.91 -6.78
CA PHE A 83 -5.84 6.91 -7.85
C PHE A 83 -7.16 7.63 -8.10
N ALA A 84 -7.11 8.84 -8.63
CA ALA A 84 -8.31 9.48 -9.16
C ALA A 84 -8.52 9.04 -10.60
N ILE A 85 -9.77 8.91 -11.03
CA ILE A 85 -10.11 8.55 -12.41
C ILE A 85 -9.76 9.70 -13.37
N VAL A 86 -10.02 10.94 -12.96
CA VAL A 86 -9.85 12.13 -13.84
C VAL A 86 -8.96 13.22 -13.23
N ARG A 87 -9.10 13.52 -11.93
CA ARG A 87 -8.42 14.66 -11.31
C ARG A 87 -7.80 14.32 -9.95
N PRO A 88 -6.45 14.27 -9.84
CA PRO A 88 -5.47 14.42 -10.91
C PRO A 88 -5.57 13.29 -11.97
N ASN A 89 -5.10 13.55 -13.19
CA ASN A 89 -5.07 12.53 -14.23
C ASN A 89 -4.20 11.36 -13.76
N PRO A 90 -4.67 10.09 -13.88
CA PRO A 90 -3.87 8.95 -13.47
C PRO A 90 -2.59 8.86 -14.29
N HIS A 91 -1.46 8.75 -13.60
CA HIS A 91 -0.16 8.58 -14.21
C HIS A 91 0.17 7.08 -14.24
N PHE A 92 -0.20 6.38 -15.32
CA PHE A 92 -0.10 4.92 -15.39
C PHE A 92 1.29 4.37 -15.12
N ASN A 93 2.33 4.98 -15.68
CA ASN A 93 3.71 4.56 -15.43
C ASN A 93 4.11 4.63 -13.94
N LEU A 94 3.52 5.59 -13.20
CA LEU A 94 3.77 5.76 -11.77
C LEU A 94 3.01 4.69 -10.97
N LEU A 95 1.78 4.39 -11.36
CA LEU A 95 0.99 3.29 -10.79
C LEU A 95 1.70 1.95 -11.00
N ASP A 96 2.12 1.66 -12.22
CA ASP A 96 2.75 0.40 -12.60
C ASP A 96 4.07 0.18 -11.86
N ARG A 97 4.88 1.22 -11.67
CA ARG A 97 6.07 1.16 -10.80
C ARG A 97 5.74 0.82 -9.36
N PHE A 98 4.66 1.38 -8.85
CA PHE A 98 4.23 1.10 -7.49
C PHE A 98 3.77 -0.36 -7.36
N LEU A 99 3.03 -0.87 -8.35
CA LEU A 99 2.60 -2.27 -8.40
C LEU A 99 3.82 -3.21 -8.43
N VAL A 100 4.78 -2.97 -9.32
CA VAL A 100 6.04 -3.73 -9.40
C VAL A 100 6.79 -3.76 -8.06
N MET A 101 6.82 -2.63 -7.34
CA MET A 101 7.45 -2.57 -6.02
C MET A 101 6.69 -3.36 -4.95
N MET A 102 5.37 -3.44 -5.03
CA MET A 102 4.59 -4.26 -4.10
C MET A 102 4.76 -5.74 -4.40
N GLU A 103 4.79 -6.12 -5.67
CA GLU A 103 5.07 -7.49 -6.11
C GLU A 103 6.45 -7.97 -5.66
N SER A 104 7.50 -7.13 -5.80
CA SER A 104 8.85 -7.49 -5.35
C SER A 104 9.00 -7.65 -3.83
N LYS A 105 7.99 -7.21 -3.07
CA LYS A 105 7.91 -7.38 -1.62
C LYS A 105 6.85 -8.40 -1.20
N GLU A 106 6.20 -9.05 -2.16
CA GLU A 106 5.12 -10.01 -1.94
C GLU A 106 3.97 -9.42 -1.08
N ILE A 107 3.66 -8.13 -1.28
CA ILE A 107 2.57 -7.45 -0.57
C ILE A 107 1.35 -7.37 -1.49
N PRO A 108 0.22 -8.02 -1.14
CA PRO A 108 -1.00 -7.95 -1.93
C PRO A 108 -1.50 -6.52 -2.15
N VAL A 109 -1.96 -6.23 -3.37
CA VAL A 109 -2.48 -4.91 -3.75
C VAL A 109 -3.95 -4.98 -4.16
N ILE A 110 -4.71 -3.97 -3.75
CA ILE A 110 -6.04 -3.65 -4.28
C ILE A 110 -5.97 -2.28 -4.95
N LEU A 111 -6.43 -2.19 -6.20
CA LEU A 111 -6.52 -0.93 -6.93
C LEU A 111 -7.86 -0.26 -6.66
N CYS A 112 -7.81 0.99 -6.21
CA CYS A 112 -8.98 1.81 -5.93
C CYS A 112 -8.96 3.06 -6.81
N PHE A 113 -9.85 3.13 -7.79
CA PHE A 113 -10.04 4.30 -8.63
C PHE A 113 -11.17 5.17 -8.09
N ASN A 114 -10.81 6.25 -7.42
CA ASN A 114 -11.71 7.16 -6.74
C ASN A 114 -12.14 8.35 -7.63
N LYS A 115 -13.13 9.11 -7.13
CA LYS A 115 -13.73 10.28 -7.77
C LYS A 115 -14.52 9.95 -9.04
N GLU A 116 -15.22 8.82 -9.01
CA GLU A 116 -16.12 8.41 -10.09
C GLU A 116 -17.27 9.40 -10.33
N ASP A 117 -17.63 10.21 -9.34
CA ASP A 117 -18.64 11.27 -9.44
C ASP A 117 -18.32 12.36 -10.47
N ILE A 118 -17.06 12.49 -10.89
CA ILE A 118 -16.62 13.43 -11.93
C ILE A 118 -16.05 12.73 -13.17
N ALA A 119 -16.19 11.41 -13.25
CA ALA A 119 -15.75 10.60 -14.39
C ALA A 119 -16.87 10.37 -15.39
N THR A 120 -16.49 10.19 -16.66
CA THR A 120 -17.39 9.72 -17.72
C THR A 120 -17.27 8.21 -17.89
N ASP A 121 -18.33 7.55 -18.38
CA ASP A 121 -18.34 6.10 -18.63
C ASP A 121 -17.16 5.61 -19.50
N PRO A 122 -16.74 6.32 -20.57
CA PRO A 122 -15.53 5.94 -21.32
C PRO A 122 -14.24 5.94 -20.50
N GLN A 123 -14.07 6.87 -19.55
CA GLN A 123 -12.87 6.94 -18.71
C GLN A 123 -12.82 5.81 -17.68
N VAL A 124 -13.97 5.39 -17.16
CA VAL A 124 -14.06 4.23 -16.27
C VAL A 124 -13.69 2.96 -17.04
N LYS A 125 -14.28 2.77 -18.24
CA LYS A 125 -14.01 1.63 -19.11
C LYS A 125 -12.57 1.55 -19.59
N GLU A 126 -11.91 2.69 -19.82
CA GLU A 126 -10.49 2.73 -20.15
C GLU A 126 -9.65 2.14 -19.02
N LEU A 127 -9.88 2.56 -17.77
CA LEU A 127 -9.16 2.04 -16.61
C LEU A 127 -9.43 0.56 -16.36
N GLU A 128 -10.68 0.14 -16.52
CA GLU A 128 -11.09 -1.25 -16.42
C GLU A 128 -10.35 -2.09 -17.47
N ALA A 129 -10.39 -1.69 -18.74
CA ALA A 129 -9.69 -2.40 -19.83
C ALA A 129 -8.17 -2.47 -19.63
N ILE A 130 -7.55 -1.47 -18.99
CA ILE A 130 -6.11 -1.49 -18.70
C ILE A 130 -5.79 -2.51 -17.60
N TYR A 131 -6.57 -2.54 -16.51
CA TYR A 131 -6.16 -3.20 -15.26
C TYR A 131 -6.96 -4.47 -14.88
N GLU A 132 -8.08 -4.77 -15.53
CA GLU A 132 -8.94 -5.92 -15.17
C GLU A 132 -8.20 -7.25 -15.26
N ASN A 133 -7.35 -7.41 -16.28
CA ASN A 133 -6.55 -8.63 -16.49
C ASN A 133 -5.16 -8.59 -15.81
N CYS A 134 -4.86 -7.55 -15.02
CA CYS A 134 -3.55 -7.40 -14.36
C CYS A 134 -3.41 -8.20 -13.06
N GLY A 135 -4.43 -8.97 -12.66
CA GLY A 135 -4.38 -9.80 -11.45
C GLY A 135 -4.65 -9.06 -10.13
N TYR A 136 -5.05 -7.78 -10.19
CA TYR A 136 -5.39 -6.97 -9.01
C TYR A 136 -6.91 -6.80 -8.89
N PRO A 137 -7.49 -6.94 -7.68
CA PRO A 137 -8.87 -6.51 -7.44
C PRO A 137 -9.03 -5.02 -7.74
N LEU A 138 -10.04 -4.68 -8.55
CA LEU A 138 -10.39 -3.32 -8.91
C LEU A 138 -11.63 -2.85 -8.16
N ILE A 139 -11.57 -1.66 -7.58
CA ILE A 139 -12.70 -0.99 -6.96
C ILE A 139 -12.80 0.43 -7.51
N PHE A 140 -13.93 0.76 -8.14
CA PHE A 140 -14.26 2.12 -8.53
C PHE A 140 -15.12 2.77 -7.45
N THR A 141 -14.69 3.91 -6.92
CA THR A 141 -15.34 4.56 -5.76
C THR A 141 -15.64 6.04 -6.02
N SER A 142 -16.59 6.56 -5.26
CA SER A 142 -16.70 8.00 -5.01
C SER A 142 -16.83 8.25 -3.53
N ALA A 143 -15.74 8.71 -2.90
CA ALA A 143 -15.78 9.16 -1.52
C ALA A 143 -16.78 10.32 -1.31
N LEU A 144 -17.00 11.16 -2.32
CA LEU A 144 -17.96 12.27 -2.23
C LEU A 144 -19.42 11.79 -2.19
N LYS A 145 -19.72 10.69 -2.89
CA LYS A 145 -21.08 10.13 -3.01
C LYS A 145 -21.29 8.86 -2.20
N ASP A 146 -20.33 8.50 -1.36
CA ASP A 146 -20.28 7.24 -0.61
C ASP A 146 -20.48 5.98 -1.50
N LYS A 147 -20.06 6.08 -2.77
CA LYS A 147 -20.25 5.00 -3.74
C LYS A 147 -19.17 3.94 -3.57
N ASN A 148 -19.60 2.68 -3.41
CA ASN A 148 -18.75 1.48 -3.29
C ASN A 148 -17.77 1.51 -2.11
N ILE A 149 -17.98 2.38 -1.11
CA ILE A 149 -17.16 2.39 0.11
C ILE A 149 -17.34 1.10 0.91
N ASP A 150 -18.52 0.47 0.86
CA ASP A 150 -18.72 -0.82 1.53
C ASP A 150 -17.87 -1.95 0.90
N GLN A 151 -17.56 -1.88 -0.40
CA GLN A 151 -16.60 -2.81 -1.01
C GLN A 151 -15.19 -2.59 -0.46
N VAL A 152 -14.82 -1.33 -0.22
CA VAL A 152 -13.55 -0.98 0.45
C VAL A 152 -13.54 -1.56 1.87
N LYS A 153 -14.62 -1.40 2.66
CA LYS A 153 -14.70 -1.99 4.00
C LYS A 153 -14.55 -3.52 3.97
N GLU A 154 -15.18 -4.19 3.00
CA GLU A 154 -15.10 -5.64 2.87
C GLU A 154 -13.67 -6.13 2.64
N VAL A 155 -12.93 -5.49 1.73
CA VAL A 155 -11.55 -5.92 1.44
C VAL A 155 -10.59 -5.62 2.59
N LEU A 156 -10.91 -4.64 3.46
CA LEU A 156 -10.13 -4.26 4.64
C LEU A 156 -10.37 -5.17 5.85
N ARG A 157 -11.47 -5.93 5.88
CA ARG A 157 -11.90 -6.70 7.04
C ARG A 157 -10.82 -7.67 7.53
N GLY A 158 -10.50 -7.58 8.82
CA GLY A 158 -9.51 -8.42 9.50
C GLY A 158 -8.07 -8.21 9.07
N LYS A 159 -7.76 -7.10 8.39
CA LYS A 159 -6.44 -6.85 7.79
C LYS A 159 -5.84 -5.52 8.23
N THR A 160 -4.51 -5.48 8.26
CA THR A 160 -3.74 -4.24 8.37
C THR A 160 -3.43 -3.72 6.97
N THR A 161 -4.05 -2.61 6.59
CA THR A 161 -3.95 -2.06 5.22
C THR A 161 -3.24 -0.72 5.18
N ALA A 162 -2.18 -0.63 4.38
CA ALA A 162 -1.60 0.66 4.04
C ALA A 162 -2.40 1.30 2.90
N ILE A 163 -2.78 2.56 3.05
CA ILE A 163 -3.43 3.34 1.99
C ILE A 163 -2.33 4.18 1.32
N ALA A 164 -2.18 3.98 0.02
CA ALA A 164 -1.13 4.61 -0.78
C ALA A 164 -1.73 5.29 -2.02
N GLY A 165 -1.01 6.26 -2.59
CA GLY A 165 -1.46 6.97 -3.79
C GLY A 165 -0.96 8.41 -3.86
N PRO A 166 -0.99 9.05 -5.04
CA PRO A 166 -0.57 10.44 -5.22
C PRO A 166 -1.34 11.43 -4.34
N SER A 167 -0.84 12.67 -4.24
CA SER A 167 -1.58 13.74 -3.57
C SER A 167 -2.88 14.06 -4.34
N GLY A 168 -3.93 14.43 -3.61
CA GLY A 168 -5.18 14.90 -4.22
C GLY A 168 -6.09 13.81 -4.82
N VAL A 169 -5.73 12.53 -4.76
CA VAL A 169 -6.56 11.41 -5.26
C VAL A 169 -7.74 11.04 -4.36
N GLY A 170 -7.76 11.55 -3.12
CA GLY A 170 -8.86 11.34 -2.18
C GLY A 170 -8.61 10.30 -1.07
N LYS A 171 -7.36 9.93 -0.80
CA LYS A 171 -6.98 9.05 0.32
C LYS A 171 -7.56 9.52 1.66
N SER A 172 -7.29 10.78 2.05
CA SER A 172 -7.79 11.36 3.30
C SER A 172 -9.31 11.35 3.39
N SER A 173 -10.01 11.55 2.26
CA SER A 173 -11.47 11.47 2.21
C SER A 173 -11.97 10.05 2.48
N ILE A 174 -11.36 9.04 1.87
CA ILE A 174 -11.68 7.62 2.14
C ILE A 174 -11.37 7.29 3.60
N ILE A 175 -10.20 7.69 4.12
CA ILE A 175 -9.81 7.45 5.51
C ILE A 175 -10.82 8.06 6.48
N ASN A 176 -11.25 9.31 6.25
CA ASN A 176 -12.24 9.96 7.13
C ASN A 176 -13.63 9.29 7.07
N ILE A 177 -14.00 8.64 5.95
CA ILE A 177 -15.25 7.87 5.88
C ILE A 177 -15.10 6.56 6.66
N LEU A 178 -13.95 5.89 6.55
CA LEU A 178 -13.67 4.63 7.23
C LEU A 178 -13.42 4.82 8.74
N GLN A 179 -12.79 5.92 9.12
CA GLN A 179 -12.49 6.29 10.49
C GLN A 179 -12.65 7.82 10.66
N PRO A 180 -13.86 8.28 11.01
CA PRO A 180 -14.14 9.71 11.21
C PRO A 180 -13.25 10.40 12.24
N GLU A 181 -12.79 9.64 13.26
CA GLU A 181 -11.91 10.17 14.32
C GLU A 181 -10.49 10.47 13.84
N ALA A 182 -10.09 9.94 12.68
CA ALA A 182 -8.79 10.26 12.07
C ALA A 182 -8.69 11.76 11.72
N ASN A 183 -9.83 12.41 11.46
CA ASN A 183 -9.97 13.85 11.22
C ASN A 183 -8.88 14.44 10.31
N MET A 184 -8.60 13.76 9.20
CA MET A 184 -7.57 14.17 8.25
C MET A 184 -8.01 15.43 7.50
N GLU A 185 -7.07 16.34 7.24
CA GLU A 185 -7.30 17.52 6.42
C GLU A 185 -7.66 17.12 4.97
N THR A 186 -8.77 17.66 4.44
CA THR A 186 -9.28 17.39 3.08
C THR A 186 -9.38 18.69 2.28
N GLY A 187 -9.00 18.70 0.99
CA GLY A 187 -8.98 19.90 0.14
C GLY A 187 -8.19 19.74 -1.18
N ALA A 188 -8.37 20.67 -2.13
CA ALA A 188 -7.85 20.59 -3.51
C ALA A 188 -6.31 20.52 -3.60
N ILE A 189 -5.63 21.09 -2.61
CA ILE A 189 -4.22 20.90 -2.33
C ILE A 189 -4.22 20.71 -0.82
N SER A 190 -3.92 19.50 -0.34
CA SER A 190 -3.47 19.35 1.04
C SER A 190 -2.25 20.26 1.13
N SER A 191 -2.41 21.42 1.75
CA SER A 191 -1.32 22.32 2.09
C SER A 191 -0.42 21.53 3.01
N LYS A 192 0.57 20.84 2.43
CA LYS A 192 1.69 20.20 3.14
C LYS A 192 2.56 21.20 3.91
N ILE A 193 2.06 22.40 4.15
CA ILE A 193 2.79 23.56 4.64
C ILE A 193 1.79 24.37 5.47
N GLU A 194 1.53 23.94 6.70
CA GLU A 194 1.17 24.82 7.85
C GLU A 194 0.89 24.06 9.16
N ARG A 195 1.06 22.73 9.22
CA ARG A 195 1.46 22.08 10.48
C ARG A 195 2.96 22.30 10.67
N GLY A 196 3.26 23.35 11.42
CA GLY A 196 4.56 24.00 11.50
C GLY A 196 5.75 23.06 11.72
N LYS A 197 6.78 23.26 10.89
CA LYS A 197 8.23 23.22 11.14
C LYS A 197 8.88 22.04 11.90
N HIS A 198 8.15 21.13 12.56
CA HIS A 198 8.66 19.96 13.30
C HIS A 198 7.66 18.79 13.52
N THR A 199 6.47 18.75 12.92
CA THR A 199 5.48 17.64 13.06
C THR A 199 5.06 17.14 11.66
N THR A 200 5.12 15.88 11.24
CA THR A 200 4.76 14.60 11.88
C THR A 200 5.51 13.47 11.14
N ARG A 201 6.52 12.84 11.77
CA ARG A 201 7.20 11.61 11.28
C ARG A 201 6.76 10.38 12.07
N HIS A 202 5.57 10.41 12.65
CA HIS A 202 5.04 9.28 13.41
C HIS A 202 4.10 8.50 12.52
N THR A 203 4.46 7.25 12.26
CA THR A 203 3.56 6.25 11.68
C THR A 203 2.44 5.99 12.68
N GLU A 204 1.20 5.98 12.21
CA GLU A 204 0.01 5.74 13.03
C GLU A 204 -0.93 4.81 12.25
N LEU A 205 -1.45 3.80 12.94
CA LEU A 205 -2.52 2.93 12.49
C LEU A 205 -3.82 3.38 13.15
N PHE A 206 -4.87 3.46 12.35
CA PHE A 206 -6.22 3.74 12.79
C PHE A 206 -7.00 2.41 12.81
N PRO A 207 -7.54 1.98 13.97
CA PRO A 207 -8.50 0.88 13.98
C PRO A 207 -9.77 1.32 13.25
N VAL A 208 -10.23 0.51 12.30
CA VAL A 208 -11.49 0.74 11.57
C VAL A 208 -12.63 -0.03 12.24
N ASP A 209 -12.31 -1.24 12.71
CA ASP A 209 -13.20 -2.09 13.51
C ASP A 209 -12.34 -2.89 14.51
N ALA A 210 -12.85 -4.02 15.01
CA ALA A 210 -12.19 -4.84 16.02
C ALA A 210 -10.80 -5.33 15.59
N ASP A 211 -10.63 -5.73 14.34
CA ASP A 211 -9.41 -6.41 13.85
C ASP A 211 -8.87 -5.84 12.52
N SER A 212 -9.51 -4.80 11.97
CA SER A 212 -9.07 -4.09 10.77
C SER A 212 -8.37 -2.78 11.12
N TYR A 213 -7.25 -2.52 10.45
CA TYR A 213 -6.43 -1.34 10.69
C TYR A 213 -6.07 -0.67 9.37
N ILE A 214 -6.09 0.65 9.33
CA ILE A 214 -5.61 1.43 8.18
C ILE A 214 -4.49 2.38 8.57
N MET A 215 -3.58 2.67 7.66
CA MET A 215 -2.61 3.76 7.84
C MET A 215 -2.47 4.57 6.57
N ASP A 216 -2.27 5.87 6.73
CA ASP A 216 -1.80 6.70 5.62
C ASP A 216 -0.29 6.53 5.48
N THR A 217 0.16 6.28 4.25
CA THR A 217 1.59 6.24 3.95
C THR A 217 2.01 7.57 3.33
N PRO A 218 2.78 8.41 4.03
CA PRO A 218 3.38 9.58 3.40
C PRO A 218 4.47 9.11 2.43
N GLY A 219 4.27 9.30 1.13
CA GLY A 219 5.37 9.27 0.16
C GLY A 219 5.25 8.28 -0.99
N PHE A 220 4.13 8.30 -1.73
CA PHE A 220 3.97 7.56 -2.98
C PHE A 220 5.11 7.79 -4.00
N SER A 221 5.74 8.96 -4.00
CA SER A 221 6.82 9.35 -4.91
C SER A 221 8.24 9.17 -4.36
N SER A 222 8.42 8.75 -3.10
CA SER A 222 9.74 8.61 -2.46
C SER A 222 10.14 7.15 -2.24
N LEU A 223 9.35 6.22 -2.77
CA LEU A 223 9.51 4.78 -2.54
C LEU A 223 10.36 4.08 -3.64
N TYR A 224 10.94 4.84 -4.57
CA TYR A 224 11.72 4.28 -5.68
C TYR A 224 13.11 3.81 -5.22
N VAL A 225 13.16 2.60 -4.71
CA VAL A 225 14.37 1.81 -4.70
C VAL A 225 14.00 0.45 -5.28
N ASN A 226 14.31 0.25 -6.55
CA ASN A 226 14.23 -1.06 -7.18
C ASN A 226 15.53 -1.77 -6.82
N ASP A 227 15.43 -2.79 -5.96
CA ASP A 227 16.53 -3.67 -5.56
C ASP A 227 16.48 -4.99 -6.37
N PHE A 228 16.15 -4.89 -7.66
CA PHE A 228 16.06 -6.04 -8.57
C PHE A 228 16.64 -5.68 -9.95
N GLU A 229 17.09 -6.69 -10.66
CA GLU A 229 17.69 -6.58 -11.99
C GLU A 229 16.64 -6.51 -13.10
N LYS A 230 17.03 -6.03 -14.29
CA LYS A 230 16.10 -5.88 -15.42
C LYS A 230 15.46 -7.22 -15.83
N GLU A 231 16.18 -8.32 -15.71
CA GLU A 231 15.71 -9.68 -16.04
C GLU A 231 14.63 -10.17 -15.06
N GLU A 232 14.56 -9.60 -13.86
CA GLU A 232 13.56 -9.95 -12.84
C GLU A 232 12.24 -9.18 -13.02
N LEU A 233 12.25 -8.07 -13.77
CA LEU A 233 11.08 -7.19 -13.91
C LEU A 233 9.85 -7.92 -14.42
N LYS A 234 10.01 -8.89 -15.33
CA LYS A 234 8.90 -9.67 -15.91
C LYS A 234 8.08 -10.43 -14.88
N TYR A 235 8.69 -10.84 -13.76
CA TYR A 235 8.00 -11.57 -12.70
C TYR A 235 7.11 -10.68 -11.83
N TYR A 236 7.26 -9.35 -11.94
CA TYR A 236 6.48 -8.36 -11.20
C TYR A 236 5.32 -7.78 -12.03
N PHE A 237 4.99 -8.42 -13.16
CA PHE A 237 3.79 -8.19 -13.95
C PHE A 237 2.95 -9.47 -13.91
N PRO A 238 1.95 -9.58 -13.02
CA PRO A 238 1.18 -10.82 -12.83
C PRO A 238 0.53 -11.34 -14.12
N GLU A 239 0.13 -10.44 -15.02
CA GLU A 239 -0.44 -10.78 -16.32
C GLU A 239 0.53 -11.54 -17.26
N PHE A 240 1.85 -11.49 -17.00
CA PHE A 240 2.85 -12.21 -17.79
C PHE A 240 3.00 -13.67 -17.34
N ALA A 241 2.63 -13.99 -16.09
CA ALA A 241 2.91 -15.29 -15.48
C ALA A 241 2.33 -16.48 -16.27
N VAL A 242 1.17 -16.30 -16.91
CA VAL A 242 0.53 -17.36 -17.72
C VAL A 242 1.25 -17.65 -19.03
N TYR A 243 2.18 -16.78 -19.45
CA TYR A 243 2.97 -16.93 -20.68
C TYR A 243 4.41 -17.37 -20.41
N GLU A 244 4.83 -17.45 -19.15
CA GLU A 244 6.18 -17.90 -18.78
C GLU A 244 6.45 -19.32 -19.29
N GLY A 245 7.61 -19.51 -19.92
CA GLY A 245 7.98 -20.78 -20.54
C GLY A 245 7.25 -21.13 -21.85
N THR A 246 6.34 -20.30 -22.34
CA THR A 246 5.64 -20.52 -23.63
C THR A 246 6.28 -19.79 -24.81
N CYS A 247 7.22 -18.87 -24.54
CA CYS A 247 7.99 -18.20 -25.57
C CYS A 247 8.91 -19.18 -26.31
N LYS A 248 9.24 -18.85 -27.57
CA LYS A 248 10.16 -19.65 -28.39
C LYS A 248 11.55 -19.83 -27.77
N PHE A 249 12.01 -18.85 -26.99
CA PHE A 249 13.33 -18.83 -26.37
C PHE A 249 13.21 -18.90 -24.84
N ASN A 250 14.04 -19.74 -24.23
CA ASN A 250 14.19 -19.80 -22.78
C ASN A 250 14.83 -18.51 -22.26
N GLY A 251 14.30 -17.99 -21.14
CA GLY A 251 14.80 -16.77 -20.52
C GLY A 251 14.38 -15.48 -21.24
N CYS A 252 13.37 -15.52 -22.12
CA CYS A 252 12.80 -14.36 -22.79
C CYS A 252 12.49 -13.24 -21.77
N ASP A 253 12.99 -12.03 -22.04
CA ASP A 253 12.66 -10.82 -21.29
C ASP A 253 11.48 -10.07 -21.94
N HIS A 254 10.87 -10.63 -22.98
CA HIS A 254 9.69 -10.06 -23.63
C HIS A 254 9.92 -8.66 -24.22
N ILE A 255 11.15 -8.32 -24.61
CA ILE A 255 11.51 -7.01 -25.19
C ILE A 255 11.75 -7.14 -26.69
N HIS A 256 12.83 -7.83 -27.07
CA HIS A 256 13.35 -7.87 -28.45
C HIS A 256 13.24 -9.26 -29.10
N GLU A 257 12.88 -10.27 -28.31
CA GLU A 257 12.88 -11.68 -28.68
C GLU A 257 11.81 -11.99 -29.73
N PRO A 258 12.14 -12.69 -30.83
CA PRO A 258 11.15 -13.14 -31.80
C PRO A 258 10.34 -14.34 -31.26
N GLY A 259 9.05 -14.43 -31.60
CA GLY A 259 8.17 -15.51 -31.11
C GLY A 259 7.95 -15.44 -29.59
N CYS A 260 7.71 -14.23 -29.09
CA CYS A 260 7.41 -13.96 -27.69
C CYS A 260 5.90 -14.02 -27.47
N ALA A 261 5.44 -14.94 -26.63
CA ALA A 261 4.02 -15.14 -26.32
C ALA A 261 3.39 -13.91 -25.64
N VAL A 262 4.15 -13.17 -24.82
CA VAL A 262 3.69 -11.91 -24.21
C VAL A 262 3.42 -10.85 -25.28
N LYS A 263 4.30 -10.71 -26.29
CA LYS A 263 4.08 -9.75 -27.39
C LYS A 263 2.88 -10.13 -28.25
N GLU A 264 2.71 -11.42 -28.53
CA GLU A 264 1.52 -11.94 -29.23
C GLU A 264 0.24 -11.64 -28.42
N ALA A 265 0.26 -11.86 -27.11
CA ALA A 265 -0.85 -11.52 -26.23
C ALA A 265 -1.18 -10.01 -26.19
N VAL A 266 -0.18 -9.14 -26.34
CA VAL A 266 -0.39 -7.68 -26.49
C VAL A 266 -1.04 -7.35 -27.82
N GLU A 267 -0.63 -8.00 -28.91
CA GLU A 267 -1.24 -7.83 -30.24
C GLU A 267 -2.71 -8.30 -30.27
N GLU A 268 -3.00 -9.41 -29.58
CA GLU A 268 -4.35 -9.96 -29.42
C GLU A 268 -5.23 -9.20 -28.41
N GLY A 269 -4.67 -8.24 -27.66
CA GLY A 269 -5.39 -7.44 -26.67
C GLY A 269 -5.65 -8.15 -25.34
N LYS A 270 -5.04 -9.31 -25.10
CA LYS A 270 -5.10 -10.02 -23.81
C LYS A 270 -4.27 -9.30 -22.73
N ILE A 271 -3.18 -8.65 -23.14
CA ILE A 271 -2.39 -7.74 -22.32
C ILE A 271 -2.56 -6.33 -22.88
N HIS A 272 -2.93 -5.38 -22.02
CA HIS A 272 -3.16 -4.02 -22.48
C HIS A 272 -1.84 -3.33 -22.89
N LYS A 273 -1.87 -2.59 -24.00
CA LYS A 273 -0.67 -1.93 -24.58
C LYS A 273 0.01 -0.96 -23.60
N VAL A 274 -0.76 -0.25 -22.79
CA VAL A 274 -0.24 0.67 -21.76
C VAL A 274 0.65 -0.05 -20.75
N ARG A 275 0.23 -1.24 -20.28
CA ARG A 275 0.98 -2.06 -19.31
C ARG A 275 2.30 -2.53 -19.91
N TYR A 276 2.24 -3.05 -21.13
CA TYR A 276 3.44 -3.49 -21.85
C TYR A 276 4.41 -2.35 -22.19
N GLN A 277 3.89 -1.17 -22.55
CA GLN A 277 4.71 0.02 -22.78
C GLN A 277 5.44 0.46 -21.50
N ASN A 278 4.75 0.49 -20.36
CA ASN A 278 5.37 0.80 -19.08
C ASN A 278 6.40 -0.25 -18.67
N TYR A 279 6.17 -1.53 -18.97
CA TYR A 279 7.15 -2.60 -18.80
C TYR A 279 8.44 -2.32 -19.59
N ILE A 280 8.34 -2.00 -20.88
CA ILE A 280 9.51 -1.67 -21.73
C ILE A 280 10.27 -0.47 -21.17
N GLU A 281 9.56 0.60 -20.80
CA GLU A 281 10.18 1.81 -20.24
C GLU A 281 10.96 1.51 -18.95
N MET A 282 10.36 0.75 -18.04
CA MET A 282 11.03 0.33 -16.80
C MET A 282 12.22 -0.60 -17.07
N TYR A 283 12.11 -1.52 -18.03
CA TYR A 283 13.21 -2.42 -18.40
C TYR A 283 14.42 -1.64 -18.94
N GLU A 284 14.20 -0.70 -19.87
CA GLU A 284 15.28 0.11 -20.43
C GLU A 284 15.90 1.03 -19.38
N GLU A 285 15.14 1.55 -18.43
CA GLU A 285 15.70 2.31 -17.30
C GLU A 285 16.60 1.44 -16.40
N LEU A 286 16.17 0.22 -16.07
CA LEU A 286 16.96 -0.72 -15.27
C LEU A 286 18.25 -1.12 -16.01
N LYS A 287 18.16 -1.34 -17.32
CA LYS A 287 19.31 -1.61 -18.18
C LYS A 287 20.32 -0.46 -18.24
N ASN A 288 19.84 0.78 -18.17
CA ASN A 288 20.67 1.98 -18.24
C ASN A 288 21.19 2.46 -16.87
N LYS A 289 20.70 1.90 -15.75
CA LYS A 289 21.27 2.16 -14.42
C LYS A 289 22.69 1.61 -14.36
N ARG A 290 23.68 2.52 -14.44
CA ARG A 290 25.06 2.19 -14.09
C ARG A 290 25.11 1.83 -12.60
N ARG A 291 25.46 0.58 -12.29
CA ARG A 291 25.86 0.17 -10.94
C ARG A 291 27.12 0.99 -10.58
N TYR A 292 26.97 2.00 -9.73
CA TYR A 292 28.07 2.70 -9.09
C TYR A 292 28.31 2.09 -7.72
#